data_AF-A0A8S4BCL1-F1
#
_entry.id   AF-A0A8S4BCL1-F1
#
_cell.length_a   1.000
_cell.length_b   1.000
_cell.length_c   1.000
_cell.angle_alpha   90.00
_cell.angle_beta   90.00
_cell.angle_gamma   90.00
#
_symmetry.space_group_name_H-M   'P 1'
#
loop_
_entity.id
_entity.type
_entity.pdbx_description
1 polymer ?
#
loop_
_entity_poly.entity_id
_entity_poly.type
_entity_poly.pdbx_seq_one_letter_code
_entity_poly.pdbx_strand_id
1 'polypeptide(L)'
;IFISIPLVTFVYVFANIAYVTAMSPQELLASNAVAVTFGEKLLGVMSWIMPISVALSTFGGVNGSLFTSSRLFFAGAREGHLPSLLAMIHCLSTLLMLCTSDMYTLINYVGFINYLFYGVTVAGQIVLRIRQPDIHRPIKVSLLWPVIYLVFWAFLLIFSLYSEPVVCGIGLAIMLTGVPVYFLGVYWDNKPQCINTFVDKMTYLGQKMCVVVYPAETGSGGAADEGEEMKEARSPLSKEGGDC
;
A
#
# COMPACT_ATOMS: atom_id res chain seq x y z
N ILE A 1 10.15 0.95 17.73
CA ILE A 1 9.14 -0.14 17.56
C ILE A 1 8.65 -0.64 18.92
N PHE A 2 9.50 -1.23 19.76
CA PHE A 2 9.08 -1.77 21.08
C PHE A 2 8.48 -0.74 22.05
N ILE A 3 8.86 0.55 21.96
CA ILE A 3 8.28 1.61 22.79
C ILE A 3 7.06 2.24 22.10
N SER A 4 7.18 2.49 20.79
CA SER A 4 6.17 3.23 20.02
C SER A 4 4.87 2.45 19.83
N ILE A 5 4.92 1.16 19.48
CA ILE A 5 3.71 0.36 19.23
C ILE A 5 2.87 0.22 20.51
N PRO A 6 3.43 -0.21 21.66
CA PRO A 6 2.64 -0.33 22.88
C PRO A 6 2.09 1.01 23.36
N LEU A 7 2.85 2.10 23.22
CA LEU A 7 2.37 3.44 23.58
C LEU A 7 1.13 3.83 22.77
N VAL A 8 1.14 3.59 21.45
CA VAL A 8 -0.04 3.84 20.60
C VAL A 8 -1.21 2.96 21.03
N THR A 9 -0.96 1.68 21.33
CA THR A 9 -1.98 0.78 21.86
C THR A 9 -2.60 1.30 23.16
N PHE A 10 -1.79 1.78 24.10
CA PHE A 10 -2.29 2.38 25.34
C PHE A 10 -3.16 3.60 25.08
N VAL A 11 -2.73 4.52 24.21
CA VAL A 11 -3.52 5.71 23.86
C VAL A 11 -4.87 5.32 23.26
N TYR A 12 -4.90 4.33 22.36
CA TYR A 12 -6.16 3.84 21.79
C TYR A 12 -7.07 3.18 22.82
N VAL A 13 -6.53 2.38 23.73
CA VAL A 13 -7.34 1.75 24.79
C VAL A 13 -7.91 2.82 25.72
N PHE A 14 -7.12 3.80 26.16
CA PHE A 14 -7.60 4.88 27.01
C PHE A 14 -8.63 5.77 26.33
N ALA A 15 -8.46 6.07 25.04
CA ALA A 15 -9.46 6.83 24.28
C ALA A 15 -10.80 6.06 24.18
N ASN A 16 -10.76 4.74 23.93
CA ASN A 16 -11.98 3.92 23.91
C ASN A 16 -12.66 3.86 25.28
N ILE A 17 -11.89 3.73 26.37
CA ILE A 17 -12.42 3.79 27.74
C ILE A 17 -13.10 5.14 28.00
N ALA A 18 -12.50 6.25 27.56
CA ALA A 18 -13.11 7.58 27.68
C ALA A 18 -14.45 7.67 26.91
N TYR A 19 -14.54 7.09 25.70
CA TYR A 19 -15.78 7.10 24.93
C TYR A 19 -16.91 6.32 25.60
N VAL A 20 -16.65 5.10 26.09
CA VAL A 20 -17.69 4.26 26.71
C VAL A 20 -18.08 4.71 28.12
N THR A 21 -17.26 5.53 28.78
CA THR A 21 -17.62 6.13 30.09
C THR A 21 -18.47 7.39 29.93
N ALA A 22 -18.30 8.13 28.83
CA ALA A 22 -19.05 9.35 28.56
C ALA A 22 -20.37 9.12 27.80
N MET A 23 -20.49 8.03 27.04
CA MET A 23 -21.63 7.72 26.19
C MET A 23 -22.06 6.26 26.32
N SER A 24 -23.35 6.01 26.16
CA SER A 24 -23.87 4.64 26.09
C SER A 24 -23.47 3.96 24.77
N PRO A 25 -23.37 2.61 24.72
CA PRO A 25 -23.07 1.90 23.47
C PRO A 25 -24.04 2.20 22.33
N GLN A 26 -25.32 2.42 22.64
CA GLN A 26 -26.35 2.75 21.66
C GLN A 26 -26.11 4.13 21.03
N GLU A 27 -25.71 5.12 21.82
CA GLU A 27 -25.36 6.45 21.31
C GLU A 27 -24.07 6.43 20.47
N LEU A 28 -23.09 5.60 20.85
CA LEU A 28 -21.87 5.42 20.07
C LEU A 28 -22.16 4.86 18.67
N LEU A 29 -23.04 3.86 18.60
CA LEU A 29 -23.44 3.23 17.32
C LEU A 29 -24.33 4.14 16.47
N ALA A 30 -25.09 5.04 17.09
CA ALA A 30 -25.94 5.99 16.38
C ALA A 30 -25.17 7.23 15.88
N SER A 31 -23.99 7.52 16.43
CA SER A 31 -23.21 8.71 16.07
C SER A 31 -22.32 8.47 14.85
N ASN A 32 -22.47 9.31 13.83
CA ASN A 32 -21.55 9.36 12.68
C ASN A 32 -20.18 9.96 13.03
N ALA A 33 -20.09 10.73 14.13
CA ALA A 33 -18.87 11.44 14.54
C ALA A 33 -18.67 11.35 16.05
N VAL A 34 -18.22 10.18 16.51
CA VAL A 34 -18.07 9.84 17.93
C VAL A 34 -17.30 10.89 18.73
N ALA A 35 -16.21 11.43 18.16
CA ALA A 35 -15.40 12.45 18.84
C ALA A 35 -16.18 13.77 19.06
N VAL A 36 -17.01 14.18 18.11
CA VAL A 36 -17.81 15.42 18.22
C VAL A 36 -18.90 15.24 19.27
N THR A 37 -19.62 14.11 19.26
CA THR A 37 -20.63 13.80 20.27
C THR A 37 -20.03 13.72 21.68
N PHE A 38 -18.80 13.18 21.81
CA PHE A 38 -18.06 13.23 23.06
C PHE A 38 -17.79 14.67 23.53
N GLY A 39 -17.33 15.53 22.61
CA GLY A 39 -17.07 16.94 22.89
C GLY A 39 -18.33 17.71 23.31
N GLU A 40 -19.46 17.47 22.67
CA GLU A 40 -20.75 18.08 23.03
C GLU A 40 -21.20 17.71 24.45
N LYS A 41 -21.01 16.45 24.86
CA LYS A 41 -21.42 15.99 26.19
C LYS A 41 -20.54 16.50 27.33
N LEU A 42 -19.23 16.61 27.11
CA LEU A 42 -18.28 16.90 28.19
C LEU A 42 -17.78 18.35 28.22
N LEU A 43 -17.61 18.99 27.06
CA LEU A 43 -16.94 20.30 26.96
C LEU A 43 -17.92 21.47 26.97
N GLY A 44 -19.23 21.23 26.83
CA GLY A 44 -20.27 22.26 26.87
C GLY A 44 -19.97 23.41 25.90
N VAL A 45 -19.65 24.59 26.45
CA VAL A 45 -19.33 25.82 25.70
C VAL A 45 -18.08 25.66 24.80
N MET A 46 -17.16 24.76 25.13
CA MET A 46 -15.92 24.52 24.36
C MET A 46 -16.03 23.37 23.35
N SER A 47 -17.25 22.91 23.04
CA SER A 47 -17.50 21.81 22.08
C SER A 47 -16.95 22.09 20.67
N TRP A 48 -16.83 23.36 20.27
CA TRP A 48 -16.31 23.80 18.97
C TRP A 48 -14.83 23.43 18.74
N ILE A 49 -14.05 23.21 19.80
CA ILE A 49 -12.61 22.87 19.68
C ILE A 49 -12.43 21.47 19.09
N MET A 50 -13.33 20.54 19.43
CA MET A 50 -13.24 19.13 19.05
C MET A 50 -13.34 18.92 17.53
N PRO A 51 -14.36 19.42 16.80
CA PRO A 51 -14.43 19.25 15.35
C PRO A 51 -13.28 19.94 14.62
N ILE A 52 -12.81 21.10 15.08
CA ILE A 52 -11.65 21.77 14.47
C ILE A 52 -10.37 20.93 14.63
N SER A 53 -10.15 20.38 15.82
CA SER A 53 -8.97 19.54 16.09
C SER A 53 -8.99 18.26 15.25
N VAL A 54 -10.15 17.60 15.14
CA VAL A 54 -10.32 16.41 14.31
C VAL A 54 -10.12 16.75 12.83
N ALA A 55 -10.66 17.87 12.34
CA ALA A 55 -10.50 18.32 10.96
C ALA A 55 -9.04 18.62 10.60
N LEU A 56 -8.29 19.27 11.50
CA LEU A 56 -6.85 19.50 11.30
C LEU A 56 -6.07 18.18 11.26
N SER A 57 -6.44 17.21 12.10
CA SER A 57 -5.82 15.88 12.10
C SER A 57 -6.08 15.11 10.80
N THR A 58 -7.31 15.12 10.27
CA THR A 58 -7.63 14.44 9.01
C THR A 58 -6.95 15.13 7.83
N PHE A 59 -6.88 16.46 7.81
CA PHE A 59 -6.12 17.21 6.81
C PHE A 59 -4.62 16.84 6.82
N GLY A 60 -4.02 16.75 8.01
CA GLY A 60 -2.63 16.28 8.15
C GLY A 60 -2.43 14.85 7.64
N GLY A 61 -3.37 13.95 7.93
CA GLY A 61 -3.33 12.55 7.46
C GLY A 61 -3.39 12.40 5.93
N VAL A 62 -4.26 13.18 5.28
CA VAL A 62 -4.35 13.19 3.81
C VAL A 62 -3.08 13.78 3.20
N ASN A 63 -2.59 14.90 3.73
CA ASN A 63 -1.35 15.51 3.25
C ASN A 63 -0.13 14.57 3.38
N GLY A 64 0.00 13.85 4.50
CA GLY A 64 1.04 12.85 4.70
C GLY A 64 0.93 11.66 3.72
N SER A 65 -0.31 11.23 3.45
CA SER A 65 -0.58 10.17 2.46
C SER A 65 -0.17 10.58 1.05
N LEU A 66 -0.44 11.83 0.65
CA LEU A 66 -0.07 12.36 -0.68
C LEU A 66 1.46 12.35 -0.89
N PHE A 67 2.24 12.72 0.11
CA PHE A 67 3.71 12.66 0.03
C PHE A 67 4.25 11.22 -0.02
N THR A 68 3.57 10.27 0.62
CA THR A 68 3.98 8.88 0.58
C THR A 68 3.66 8.25 -0.77
N SER A 69 2.48 8.54 -1.33
CA SER A 69 2.09 8.09 -2.67
C SER A 69 3.04 8.58 -3.76
N SER A 70 3.48 9.85 -3.71
CA SER A 70 4.41 10.38 -4.72
C SER A 70 5.77 9.65 -4.72
N ARG A 71 6.27 9.25 -3.55
CA ARG A 71 7.49 8.43 -3.44
C ARG A 71 7.32 7.04 -4.04
N LEU A 72 6.15 6.42 -3.85
CA LEU A 72 5.84 5.12 -4.46
C LEU A 72 5.82 5.22 -6.00
N PHE A 73 5.21 6.27 -6.55
CA PHE A 73 5.21 6.51 -8.00
C PHE A 73 6.62 6.74 -8.55
N PHE A 74 7.45 7.49 -7.83
CA PHE A 74 8.84 7.73 -8.22
C PHE A 74 9.68 6.45 -8.25
N ALA A 75 9.56 5.60 -7.22
CA ALA A 75 10.23 4.31 -7.19
C ALA A 75 9.73 3.39 -8.31
N GLY A 76 8.42 3.32 -8.55
CA GLY A 76 7.85 2.50 -9.62
C GLY A 76 8.25 2.96 -11.03
N ALA A 77 8.41 4.27 -11.24
CA ALA A 77 8.88 4.83 -12.50
C ALA A 77 10.37 4.53 -12.77
N ARG A 78 11.20 4.51 -11.71
CA ARG A 78 12.63 4.15 -11.81
C ARG A 78 12.84 2.71 -12.27
N GLU A 79 12.03 1.79 -11.79
CA GLU A 79 12.07 0.37 -12.20
C GLU A 79 11.41 0.11 -13.57
N GLY A 80 11.01 1.16 -14.31
CA GLY A 80 10.42 1.05 -15.64
C GLY A 80 9.02 0.44 -15.68
N HIS A 81 8.42 0.14 -14.53
CA HIS A 81 7.09 -0.47 -14.42
C HIS A 81 5.95 0.52 -14.59
N LEU A 82 6.23 1.82 -14.52
CA LEU A 82 5.20 2.82 -14.25
C LEU A 82 5.38 4.07 -15.12
N PRO A 83 4.49 4.35 -16.10
CA PRO A 83 4.53 5.61 -16.84
C PRO A 83 4.14 6.78 -15.95
N SER A 84 4.78 7.95 -16.13
CA SER A 84 4.52 9.20 -15.38
C SER A 84 3.04 9.64 -15.33
N LEU A 85 2.18 9.09 -16.19
CA LEU A 85 0.74 9.34 -16.24
C LEU A 85 -0.03 8.84 -15.00
N LEU A 86 0.51 7.89 -14.24
CA LEU A 86 -0.22 7.29 -13.10
C LEU A 86 -0.44 8.26 -11.93
N ALA A 87 0.39 9.30 -11.79
CA ALA A 87 0.17 10.35 -10.80
C ALA A 87 -1.14 11.14 -11.07
N MET A 88 -1.46 11.39 -12.35
CA MET A 88 -2.69 12.10 -12.75
C MET A 88 -3.93 11.21 -12.57
N ILE A 89 -3.80 9.91 -12.87
CA ILE A 89 -4.86 8.93 -12.72
C ILE A 89 -5.17 8.67 -11.24
N HIS A 90 -4.17 8.74 -10.35
CA HIS A 90 -4.37 8.55 -8.91
C HIS A 90 -5.35 9.58 -8.33
N CYS A 91 -5.23 10.86 -8.72
CA CYS A 91 -6.16 11.90 -8.28
C CYS A 91 -7.60 11.60 -8.72
N LEU A 92 -7.78 11.14 -9.96
CA LEU A 92 -9.09 10.75 -10.48
C LEU A 92 -9.65 9.51 -9.78
N SER A 93 -8.80 8.52 -9.49
CA SER A 93 -9.18 7.30 -8.79
C SER A 93 -9.59 7.56 -7.34
N THR A 94 -8.88 8.43 -6.61
CA THR A 94 -9.26 8.85 -5.26
C THR A 94 -10.61 9.56 -5.26
N LEU A 95 -10.86 10.45 -6.25
CA LEU A 95 -12.13 11.15 -6.38
C LEU A 95 -13.27 10.17 -6.72
N LEU A 96 -13.02 9.20 -7.60
CA LEU A 96 -14.00 8.18 -7.96
C LEU A 96 -14.35 7.29 -6.75
N MET A 97 -13.35 6.83 -6.00
CA MET A 97 -13.58 6.03 -4.78
C MET A 97 -14.34 6.81 -3.70
N LEU A 98 -14.17 8.13 -3.63
CA LEU A 98 -14.91 8.99 -2.71
C LEU A 98 -16.40 9.10 -3.07
N CYS A 99 -16.76 9.01 -4.35
CA CYS A 99 -18.13 9.21 -4.82
C CYS A 99 -19.01 7.95 -4.81
N THR A 100 -18.43 6.75 -4.68
CA THR A 100 -19.14 5.50 -5.02
C THR A 100 -19.38 4.55 -3.83
N SER A 101 -18.79 4.79 -2.65
CA SER A 101 -18.81 3.78 -1.58
C SER A 101 -19.06 4.36 -0.18
N ASP A 102 -19.77 3.59 0.64
CA ASP A 102 -19.89 3.82 2.09
C ASP A 102 -18.51 3.71 2.77
N MET A 103 -18.27 4.56 3.77
CA MET A 103 -17.01 4.64 4.50
C MET A 103 -16.64 3.28 5.11
N TYR A 104 -17.61 2.59 5.71
CA TYR A 104 -17.37 1.29 6.34
C TYR A 104 -16.96 0.22 5.33
N THR A 105 -17.64 0.17 4.19
CA THR A 105 -17.28 -0.74 3.09
C THR A 105 -15.89 -0.44 2.54
N LEU A 106 -15.53 0.84 2.40
CA LEU A 106 -14.21 1.25 1.93
C LEU A 106 -13.10 0.84 2.91
N ILE A 107 -13.34 0.98 4.22
CA ILE A 107 -12.42 0.52 5.27
C ILE A 107 -12.21 -0.99 5.17
N ASN A 108 -13.27 -1.78 5.02
CA ASN A 108 -13.17 -3.24 4.89
C ASN A 108 -12.42 -3.64 3.62
N TYR A 109 -12.71 -2.97 2.50
CA TYR A 109 -12.03 -3.18 1.22
C TYR A 109 -10.52 -2.91 1.31
N VAL A 110 -10.12 -1.72 1.78
CA VAL A 110 -8.71 -1.33 1.90
C VAL A 110 -8.00 -2.18 2.95
N GLY A 111 -8.66 -2.46 4.08
CA GLY A 111 -8.15 -3.32 5.13
C GLY A 111 -7.80 -4.70 4.62
N PHE A 112 -8.74 -5.36 3.91
CA PHE A 112 -8.52 -6.69 3.34
C PHE A 112 -7.30 -6.75 2.42
N ILE A 113 -7.20 -5.82 1.47
CA ILE A 113 -6.08 -5.78 0.51
C ILE A 113 -4.75 -5.51 1.21
N ASN A 114 -4.71 -4.56 2.16
CA ASN A 114 -3.50 -4.29 2.94
C ASN A 114 -3.04 -5.52 3.74
N TYR A 115 -3.98 -6.22 4.41
CA TYR A 115 -3.64 -7.43 5.14
C TYR A 115 -3.11 -8.52 4.21
N LEU A 116 -3.67 -8.67 3.01
CA LEU A 116 -3.17 -9.62 2.00
C LEU A 116 -1.70 -9.33 1.67
N PHE A 117 -1.35 -8.07 1.35
CA PHE A 117 0.03 -7.70 1.03
C PHE A 117 1.00 -7.81 2.22
N TYR A 118 0.54 -7.54 3.44
CA TYR A 118 1.35 -7.76 4.65
C TYR A 118 1.67 -9.24 4.83
N GLY A 119 0.70 -10.13 4.61
CA GLY A 119 0.91 -11.58 4.65
C GLY A 119 1.95 -12.05 3.63
N VAL A 120 1.84 -11.58 2.38
CA VAL A 120 2.80 -11.92 1.31
C VAL A 120 4.21 -11.45 1.64
N THR A 121 4.36 -10.24 2.21
CA THR A 121 5.67 -9.70 2.58
C THR A 121 6.31 -10.50 3.72
N VAL A 122 5.53 -10.90 4.73
CA VAL A 122 6.03 -11.73 5.84
C VAL A 122 6.34 -13.15 5.36
N ALA A 123 5.53 -13.73 4.47
CA ALA A 123 5.84 -15.00 3.84
C ALA A 123 7.13 -14.92 3.01
N GLY A 124 7.32 -13.82 2.27
CA GLY A 124 8.55 -13.51 1.53
C GLY A 124 9.79 -13.46 2.43
N GLN A 125 9.67 -12.88 3.64
CA GLN A 125 10.76 -12.90 4.63
C GLN A 125 11.14 -14.33 5.06
N ILE A 126 10.17 -15.23 5.23
CA ILE A 126 10.41 -16.65 5.55
C ILE A 126 11.09 -17.33 4.36
N VAL A 127 10.58 -17.14 3.14
CA VAL A 127 11.15 -17.73 1.91
C VAL A 127 12.58 -17.27 1.70
N LEU A 128 12.87 -15.97 1.88
CA LEU A 128 14.22 -15.40 1.77
C LEU A 128 15.18 -16.01 2.79
N ARG A 129 14.69 -16.39 3.97
CA ARG A 129 15.51 -17.06 4.99
C ARG A 129 15.84 -18.51 4.65
N ILE A 130 14.99 -19.19 3.90
CA ILE A 130 15.21 -20.57 3.44
C ILE A 130 16.07 -20.58 2.18
N ARG A 131 15.81 -19.67 1.23
CA ARG A 131 16.49 -19.65 -0.08
C ARG A 131 17.88 -19.01 -0.05
N GLN A 132 18.09 -17.96 0.75
CA GLN A 132 19.36 -17.22 0.81
C GLN A 132 19.80 -17.01 2.27
N PRO A 133 20.32 -18.06 2.92
CA PRO A 133 20.72 -18.01 4.32
C PRO A 133 21.99 -17.17 4.57
N ASP A 134 22.89 -17.08 3.59
CA ASP A 134 24.24 -16.52 3.75
C ASP A 134 24.34 -15.00 3.63
N ILE A 135 23.21 -14.32 3.37
CA ILE A 135 23.17 -12.85 3.32
C ILE A 135 23.45 -12.26 4.72
N HIS A 136 24.32 -11.25 4.79
CA HIS A 136 24.60 -10.53 6.03
C HIS A 136 23.34 -9.84 6.57
N ARG A 137 22.82 -10.32 7.71
CA ARG A 137 21.62 -9.78 8.37
C ARG A 137 22.01 -9.06 9.67
N PRO A 138 21.97 -7.71 9.72
CA PRO A 138 22.36 -6.95 10.91
C PRO A 138 21.38 -7.11 12.08
N ILE A 139 20.11 -7.44 11.80
CA ILE A 139 19.07 -7.69 12.82
C ILE A 139 18.50 -9.08 12.58
N LYS A 140 18.59 -9.95 13.59
CA LYS A 140 18.08 -11.32 13.54
C LYS A 140 16.89 -11.46 14.49
N VAL A 141 15.72 -11.71 13.93
CA VAL A 141 14.51 -12.06 14.69
C VAL A 141 14.33 -13.58 14.68
N SER A 142 13.76 -14.16 15.73
CA SER A 142 13.43 -15.59 15.76
C SER A 142 12.35 -15.90 14.71
N LEU A 143 12.46 -17.07 14.06
CA LEU A 143 11.51 -17.50 13.01
C LEU A 143 10.10 -17.79 13.57
N LEU A 144 9.98 -17.96 14.88
CA LEU A 144 8.73 -18.19 15.56
C LEU A 144 7.75 -17.00 15.39
N TRP A 145 8.24 -15.75 15.44
CA TRP A 145 7.37 -14.57 15.33
C TRP A 145 6.70 -14.43 13.95
N PRO A 146 7.41 -14.52 12.82
CA PRO A 146 6.78 -14.54 11.49
C PRO A 146 5.77 -15.68 11.31
N VAL A 147 6.06 -16.87 11.86
CA VAL A 147 5.16 -18.04 11.73
C VAL A 147 3.86 -17.82 12.49
N ILE A 148 3.92 -17.33 13.74
CA ILE A 148 2.71 -16.99 14.51
C ILE A 148 1.88 -15.92 13.79
N TYR A 149 2.54 -14.89 13.25
CA TYR A 149 1.86 -13.86 12.47
C TYR A 149 1.13 -14.44 11.25
N LEU A 150 1.77 -15.34 10.50
CA LEU A 150 1.19 -15.95 9.31
C LEU A 150 -0.02 -16.82 9.64
N VAL A 151 0.04 -17.59 10.75
CA VAL A 151 -1.12 -18.38 11.23
C VAL A 151 -2.30 -17.48 11.58
N PHE A 152 -2.06 -16.39 12.33
CA PHE A 152 -3.10 -15.44 12.69
C PHE A 152 -3.67 -14.72 11.46
N TRP A 153 -2.80 -14.33 10.53
CA TRP A 153 -3.18 -13.73 9.26
C TRP A 153 -4.08 -14.65 8.42
N ALA A 154 -3.71 -15.93 8.28
CA ALA A 154 -4.50 -16.90 7.52
C ALA A 154 -5.90 -17.09 8.14
N PHE A 155 -5.97 -17.17 9.47
CA PHE A 155 -7.24 -17.24 10.19
C PHE A 155 -8.12 -16.00 9.93
N LEU A 156 -7.57 -14.79 10.07
CA LEU A 156 -8.31 -13.56 9.81
C LEU A 156 -8.75 -13.43 8.36
N LEU A 157 -7.92 -13.83 7.40
CA LEU A 157 -8.24 -13.73 5.98
C LEU A 157 -9.40 -14.68 5.61
N ILE A 158 -9.39 -15.91 6.11
CA ILE A 158 -10.48 -16.87 5.92
C ILE A 158 -11.78 -16.35 6.55
N PHE A 159 -11.70 -15.82 7.77
CA PHE A 159 -12.85 -15.25 8.44
C PHE A 159 -13.41 -14.03 7.69
N SER A 160 -12.55 -13.13 7.23
CA SER A 160 -12.94 -11.95 6.44
C SER A 160 -13.64 -12.33 5.14
N LEU A 161 -13.13 -13.35 4.43
CA LEU A 161 -13.77 -13.88 3.21
C LEU A 161 -15.14 -14.50 3.50
N TYR A 162 -15.32 -15.12 4.67
CA TYR A 162 -16.59 -15.70 5.07
C TYR A 162 -17.62 -14.63 5.48
N SER A 163 -17.18 -13.60 6.22
CA SER A 163 -18.06 -12.53 6.71
C SER A 163 -18.56 -11.60 5.60
N GLU A 164 -17.66 -11.13 4.72
CA GLU A 164 -18.02 -10.20 3.64
C GLU A 164 -17.43 -10.65 2.29
N PRO A 165 -17.95 -11.74 1.69
CA PRO A 165 -17.40 -12.34 0.47
C PRO A 165 -17.48 -11.40 -0.74
N VAL A 166 -18.51 -10.56 -0.81
CA VAL A 166 -18.70 -9.64 -1.95
C VAL A 166 -17.62 -8.55 -1.96
N VAL A 167 -17.38 -7.91 -0.81
CA VAL A 167 -16.39 -6.83 -0.68
C VAL A 167 -14.98 -7.37 -0.91
N CYS A 168 -14.65 -8.49 -0.28
CA CYS A 168 -13.35 -9.14 -0.45
C CYS A 168 -13.14 -9.65 -1.89
N GLY A 169 -14.19 -10.21 -2.51
CA GLY A 169 -14.16 -10.72 -3.88
C GLY A 169 -13.90 -9.62 -4.92
N ILE A 170 -14.52 -8.45 -4.77
CA ILE A 170 -14.25 -7.29 -5.63
C ILE A 170 -12.79 -6.83 -5.47
N GLY A 171 -12.27 -6.82 -4.23
CA GLY A 171 -10.86 -6.50 -3.97
C GLY A 171 -9.90 -7.46 -4.66
N LEU A 172 -10.16 -8.77 -4.56
CA LEU A 172 -9.37 -9.77 -5.27
C LEU A 172 -9.47 -9.62 -6.78
N ALA A 173 -10.66 -9.32 -7.32
CA ALA A 173 -10.85 -9.10 -8.75
C ALA A 173 -10.01 -7.91 -9.25
N ILE A 174 -10.05 -6.78 -8.53
CA ILE A 174 -9.24 -5.59 -8.86
C ILE A 174 -7.74 -5.92 -8.79
N MET A 175 -7.30 -6.64 -7.77
CA MET A 175 -5.91 -7.10 -7.67
C MET A 175 -5.50 -7.99 -8.86
N LEU A 176 -6.37 -8.93 -9.27
CA LEU A 176 -6.14 -9.80 -10.42
C LEU A 176 -6.13 -9.03 -11.74
N THR A 177 -6.87 -7.93 -11.87
CA THR A 177 -6.78 -7.06 -13.06
C THR A 177 -5.42 -6.36 -13.21
N GLY A 178 -4.62 -6.27 -12.15
CA GLY A 178 -3.24 -5.79 -12.23
C GLY A 178 -2.32 -6.73 -13.04
N VAL A 179 -2.62 -8.04 -13.05
CA VAL A 179 -1.83 -9.05 -13.78
C VAL A 179 -1.87 -8.84 -15.31
N PRO A 180 -3.03 -8.74 -15.99
CA PRO A 180 -3.06 -8.48 -17.43
C PRO A 180 -2.46 -7.13 -17.79
N VAL A 181 -2.65 -6.10 -16.96
CA VAL A 181 -2.03 -4.77 -17.17
C VAL A 181 -0.50 -4.87 -17.09
N TYR A 182 0.04 -5.64 -16.15
CA TYR A 182 1.48 -5.89 -16.05
C TYR A 182 2.04 -6.60 -17.29
N PHE A 183 1.36 -7.65 -17.78
CA PHE A 183 1.79 -8.35 -19.00
C PHE A 183 1.73 -7.45 -20.25
N LEU A 184 0.70 -6.61 -20.39
CA LEU A 184 0.58 -5.65 -21.49
C LEU A 184 1.59 -4.50 -21.38
N GLY A 185 1.92 -4.07 -20.17
CA GLY A 185 2.79 -2.94 -19.89
C GLY A 185 4.27 -3.27 -19.98
N VAL A 186 4.70 -4.34 -19.31
CA VAL A 186 6.11 -4.66 -19.05
C VAL A 186 6.59 -5.84 -19.87
N TYR A 187 5.80 -6.91 -19.98
CA TYR A 187 6.22 -8.13 -20.70
C TYR A 187 6.09 -8.01 -22.23
N TRP A 188 5.31 -7.03 -22.70
CA TRP A 188 5.12 -6.80 -24.13
C TRP A 188 6.28 -5.96 -24.72
N ASP A 189 7.38 -6.62 -25.08
CA ASP A 189 8.56 -5.97 -25.67
C ASP A 189 8.28 -5.38 -27.07
N ASN A 190 7.40 -6.01 -27.85
CA ASN A 190 7.07 -5.59 -29.23
C ASN A 190 5.76 -4.78 -29.29
N LYS A 191 5.68 -3.65 -28.58
CA LYS A 191 4.50 -2.77 -28.68
C LYS A 191 4.39 -2.21 -30.10
N PRO A 192 3.20 -2.22 -30.73
CA PRO A 192 3.01 -1.57 -32.02
C PRO A 192 3.36 -0.08 -31.89
N GLN A 193 4.07 0.47 -32.89
CA GLN A 193 4.58 1.85 -32.87
C GLN A 193 3.50 2.90 -32.57
N CYS A 194 2.23 2.61 -32.89
CA CYS A 194 1.09 3.46 -32.58
C CYS A 194 0.87 3.65 -31.06
N ILE A 195 1.05 2.59 -30.26
CA ILE A 195 0.88 2.64 -28.79
C ILE A 195 2.05 3.39 -28.14
N ASN A 196 3.29 3.14 -28.56
CA ASN A 196 4.44 3.90 -28.05
C ASN A 196 4.32 5.38 -28.43
N THR A 197 3.96 5.69 -29.68
CA THR A 197 3.73 7.08 -30.12
C THR A 197 2.61 7.75 -29.34
N PHE A 198 1.54 7.02 -28.98
CA PHE A 198 0.46 7.54 -28.15
C PHE A 198 0.91 7.81 -26.71
N VAL A 199 1.63 6.87 -26.09
CA VAL A 199 2.18 7.02 -24.74
C VAL A 199 3.19 8.18 -24.70
N ASP A 200 4.03 8.32 -25.71
CA ASP A 200 5.01 9.41 -25.84
C ASP A 200 4.33 10.76 -26.03
N LYS A 201 3.31 10.84 -26.91
CA LYS A 201 2.50 12.06 -27.09
C LYS A 201 1.77 12.45 -25.81
N MET A 202 1.19 11.49 -25.09
CA MET A 202 0.52 11.75 -23.82
C MET A 202 1.50 12.16 -22.72
N THR A 203 2.67 11.53 -22.65
CA THR A 203 3.72 11.88 -21.70
C THR A 203 4.26 13.28 -21.99
N TYR A 204 4.49 13.61 -23.27
CA TYR A 204 4.89 14.95 -23.70
C TYR A 204 3.83 16.01 -23.40
N LEU A 205 2.54 15.69 -23.62
CA LEU A 205 1.43 16.56 -23.25
C LEU A 205 1.40 16.80 -21.72
N GLY A 206 1.59 15.75 -20.93
CA GLY A 206 1.66 15.83 -19.48
C GLY A 206 2.86 16.66 -18.99
N GLN A 207 4.04 16.46 -19.57
CA GLN A 207 5.24 17.25 -19.27
C GLN A 207 5.04 18.73 -19.63
N LYS A 208 4.39 19.03 -20.77
CA LYS A 208 4.12 20.40 -21.23
C LYS A 208 3.05 21.10 -20.39
N MET A 209 2.00 20.39 -19.99
CA MET A 209 0.92 20.94 -19.15
C MET A 209 1.39 21.21 -17.72
N CYS A 210 2.22 20.33 -17.16
CA CYS A 210 2.64 20.43 -15.77
C CYS A 210 4.02 21.10 -15.59
N VAL A 211 4.74 21.41 -16.69
CA VAL A 211 6.14 21.90 -16.67
C VAL A 211 7.03 21.01 -15.78
N VAL A 212 6.85 19.69 -15.90
CA VAL A 212 7.59 18.70 -15.11
C VAL A 212 8.70 18.14 -15.98
N VAL A 213 9.94 18.34 -15.53
CA VAL A 213 11.13 17.76 -16.12
C VAL A 213 11.54 16.55 -15.28
N TYR A 214 11.82 15.41 -15.91
CA TYR A 214 12.40 14.28 -15.19
C TYR A 214 13.73 14.72 -14.54
N PRO A 215 13.98 14.40 -13.27
CA PRO A 215 15.22 14.78 -12.62
C PRO A 215 16.40 14.18 -13.40
N ALA A 216 17.29 15.04 -13.89
CA ALA A 216 18.50 14.61 -14.57
C ALA A 216 19.39 13.88 -13.55
N GLU A 217 19.69 12.62 -13.81
CA GLU A 217 20.65 11.88 -13.00
C GLU A 217 22.03 12.52 -13.17
N THR A 218 22.49 13.20 -12.12
CA THR A 218 23.86 13.68 -12.05
C THR A 218 24.70 12.53 -11.50
N GLY A 219 25.37 11.79 -12.38
CA GLY A 219 26.42 10.84 -11.97
C GLY A 219 26.42 9.49 -12.68
N SER A 220 26.88 9.49 -13.93
CA SER A 220 27.51 8.31 -14.55
C SER A 220 28.65 7.81 -13.64
N GLY A 221 28.64 6.51 -13.29
CA GLY A 221 29.76 5.92 -12.55
C GLY A 221 29.56 4.59 -11.82
N GLY A 222 28.45 3.87 -11.98
CA GLY A 222 28.28 2.56 -11.29
C GLY A 222 27.29 1.57 -11.89
N ALA A 223 26.34 2.01 -12.73
CA ALA A 223 25.27 1.16 -13.26
C ALA A 223 25.70 0.20 -14.40
N ALA A 224 26.97 0.21 -14.79
CA ALA A 224 27.49 -0.70 -15.83
C ALA A 224 27.91 -2.07 -15.28
N ASP A 225 28.08 -2.23 -13.96
CA ASP A 225 28.60 -3.46 -13.35
C ASP A 225 27.47 -4.41 -12.89
N GLU A 226 26.35 -3.88 -12.38
CA GLU A 226 25.23 -4.72 -11.88
C GLU A 226 24.41 -5.37 -13.01
N GLY A 227 24.48 -4.83 -14.24
CA GLY A 227 23.77 -5.35 -15.41
C GLY A 227 24.45 -6.55 -16.08
N GLU A 228 25.74 -6.78 -15.82
CA GLU A 228 26.46 -7.96 -16.33
C GLU A 228 26.33 -9.17 -15.38
N GLU A 229 26.38 -8.98 -14.05
CA GLU A 229 26.19 -10.09 -13.09
C GLU A 229 24.80 -10.76 -13.21
N MET A 230 23.74 -9.99 -13.49
CA MET A 230 22.38 -10.56 -13.62
C MET A 230 22.15 -11.31 -14.95
N LYS A 231 22.96 -11.06 -15.97
CA LYS A 231 22.95 -11.86 -17.22
C LYS A 231 23.78 -13.13 -17.10
N GLU A 232 24.90 -13.08 -16.38
CA GLU A 232 25.77 -14.26 -16.17
C GLU A 232 25.10 -15.30 -15.26
N ALA A 233 24.33 -14.86 -14.26
CA ALA A 233 23.57 -15.75 -13.37
C ALA A 233 22.41 -16.51 -14.06
N ARG A 234 21.98 -16.11 -15.27
CA ARG A 234 20.88 -16.76 -16.01
C ARG A 234 21.35 -17.84 -17.00
N SER A 235 22.66 -18.09 -17.12
CA SER A 235 23.26 -18.86 -18.21
C SER A 235 24.05 -20.17 -17.89
N PRO A 236 23.89 -20.86 -16.73
CA PRO A 236 24.44 -22.23 -16.63
C PRO A 236 23.44 -23.33 -16.22
N LEU A 237 22.14 -23.18 -16.49
CA LEU A 237 21.14 -24.25 -16.24
C LEU A 237 20.67 -24.98 -17.51
N SER A 238 21.55 -25.13 -18.50
CA SER A 238 21.32 -26.08 -19.61
C SER A 238 22.65 -26.63 -20.11
N LYS A 239 23.08 -27.76 -19.53
CA LYS A 239 23.56 -28.98 -20.23
C LYS A 239 24.28 -29.93 -19.27
N GLU A 240 24.17 -31.21 -19.61
CA GLU A 240 24.81 -32.42 -19.05
C GLU A 240 24.16 -32.99 -17.76
N GLY A 241 23.70 -34.24 -17.70
CA GLY A 241 24.01 -35.39 -18.54
C GLY A 241 22.89 -36.45 -18.58
N GLY A 242 22.74 -37.04 -19.75
CA GLY A 242 22.17 -38.36 -19.99
C GLY A 242 23.15 -39.14 -20.87
N ASP A 243 23.41 -40.39 -20.47
CA ASP A 243 24.07 -41.50 -21.18
C ASP A 243 25.50 -41.30 -21.73
N CYS A 244 26.48 -41.76 -20.95
CA CYS A 244 27.26 -42.99 -21.21
C CYS A 244 28.22 -43.28 -20.05
#